data_AF-A0AA39JD19-F1
#
_entry.id   AF-A0AA39JD19-F1
#
_cell.length_a   1.000
_cell.length_b   1.000
_cell.length_c   1.000
_cell.angle_alpha   90.00
_cell.angle_beta   90.00
_cell.angle_gamma   90.00
#
_symmetry.space_group_name_H-M   'P 1'
#
loop_
_entity.id
_entity.type
_entity.pdbx_description
1 polymer ?
#
loop_
_entity_poly.entity_id
_entity_poly.type
_entity_poly.pdbx_seq_one_letter_code
_entity_poly.pdbx_strand_id
1 'polypeptide(L)'
;MARAIPKDTNLDLIRIEMLNLGAEYVWLDVLCLRQECGPREDLRAEEWKLDRLTIGHVYRMATEVVCYFSGLGRPCILKEGDLDSDRSWFRRAWTLQDVGKTKIIAGDTSDSPLHAKPPEQDRAYEEMLLRVQKQLESSKGMMWDERHVFDVLADMQRRVSTQPVDKIAGLAFPLRSATIPAYYEVGSLEDAWVALVDTMGAKY
;
A
#
# COMPACT_ATOMS: atom_id res chain seq x y z
N MET A 1 1.10 14.54 -18.61
CA MET A 1 1.41 14.92 -17.22
C MET A 1 0.56 14.09 -16.28
N ALA A 2 1.17 13.12 -15.61
CA ALA A 2 0.52 12.45 -14.50
C ALA A 2 0.45 13.46 -13.34
N ARG A 3 -0.73 13.65 -12.74
CA ARG A 3 -0.90 14.53 -11.58
C ARG A 3 -0.81 13.66 -10.33
N ALA A 4 -0.02 14.12 -9.37
CA ALA A 4 0.07 13.61 -8.00
C ALA A 4 -1.33 13.34 -7.41
N ILE A 5 -2.22 14.32 -7.51
CA ILE A 5 -3.61 14.26 -7.03
C ILE A 5 -4.53 14.10 -8.25
N PRO A 6 -5.51 13.16 -8.23
CA PRO A 6 -6.49 13.04 -9.30
C PRO A 6 -7.20 14.38 -9.56
N LYS A 7 -7.51 14.68 -10.82
CA LYS A 7 -8.10 15.99 -11.20
C LYS A 7 -9.43 16.27 -10.54
N ASP A 8 -10.14 15.20 -10.21
CA ASP A 8 -11.45 15.13 -9.59
C ASP A 8 -11.39 15.05 -8.05
N THR A 9 -10.20 15.05 -7.46
CA THR A 9 -10.03 15.00 -6.00
C THR A 9 -10.02 16.41 -5.40
N ASN A 10 -10.78 16.59 -4.32
CA ASN A 10 -10.76 17.79 -3.50
C ASN A 10 -10.16 17.47 -2.12
N LEU A 11 -9.08 18.16 -1.75
CA LEU A 11 -8.43 18.01 -0.44
C LEU A 11 -9.36 18.38 0.73
N ASP A 12 -10.32 19.27 0.52
CA ASP A 12 -11.30 19.63 1.55
C ASP A 12 -12.22 18.46 1.89
N LEU A 13 -12.57 17.63 0.90
CA LEU A 13 -13.39 16.42 1.14
C LEU A 13 -12.61 15.38 1.94
N ILE A 14 -11.33 15.19 1.61
CA ILE A 14 -10.44 14.31 2.39
C ILE A 14 -10.32 14.84 3.82
N ARG A 15 -10.12 16.15 4.00
CA ARG A 15 -10.06 16.76 5.33
C ARG A 15 -11.34 16.52 6.13
N ILE A 16 -12.51 16.71 5.52
CA ILE A 16 -13.82 16.45 6.17
C ILE A 16 -13.92 14.98 6.59
N GLU A 17 -13.52 14.05 5.72
CA GLU A 17 -13.52 12.62 6.02
C GLU A 17 -12.60 12.28 7.20
N MET A 18 -11.38 12.83 7.23
CA MET A 18 -10.45 12.64 8.35
C MET A 18 -10.99 13.24 9.66
N LEU A 19 -11.65 14.41 9.60
CA LEU A 19 -12.28 15.03 10.76
C LEU A 19 -13.44 14.18 11.31
N ASN A 20 -14.23 13.54 10.44
CA ASN A 20 -15.30 12.62 10.84
C ASN A 20 -14.76 11.35 11.50
N LEU A 21 -13.53 10.93 11.14
CA LEU A 21 -12.80 9.86 11.83
C LEU A 21 -12.16 10.33 13.15
N GLY A 22 -12.28 11.61 13.50
CA GLY A 22 -11.73 12.19 14.73
C GLY A 22 -10.25 12.58 14.65
N ALA A 23 -9.67 12.62 13.45
CA ALA A 23 -8.27 13.00 13.30
C ALA A 23 -8.06 14.51 13.46
N GLU A 24 -7.13 14.91 14.32
CA GLU A 24 -6.68 16.30 14.47
C GLU A 24 -5.53 16.64 13.50
N TYR A 25 -4.61 15.69 13.32
CA TYR A 25 -3.48 15.78 12.41
C TYR A 25 -3.42 14.52 11.54
N VAL A 26 -3.14 14.72 10.25
CA VAL A 26 -2.95 13.61 9.31
C VAL A 26 -1.65 13.81 8.55
N TRP A 27 -0.89 12.73 8.43
CA TRP A 27 0.23 12.68 7.51
C TRP A 27 -0.28 12.09 6.19
N LEU A 28 -0.30 12.91 5.14
CA LEU A 28 -0.72 12.49 3.80
C LEU A 28 0.51 12.07 3.00
N ASP A 29 0.52 10.83 2.50
CA ASP A 29 1.68 10.26 1.83
C ASP A 29 1.99 10.92 0.50
N VAL A 30 3.13 11.62 0.46
CA VAL A 30 3.65 12.30 -0.74
C VAL A 30 4.45 11.36 -1.65
N LEU A 31 4.94 10.20 -1.19
CA LEU A 31 5.63 9.22 -2.03
C LEU A 31 4.67 8.46 -2.95
N CYS A 32 3.42 8.25 -2.53
CA CYS A 32 2.33 7.88 -3.44
C CYS A 32 1.94 8.99 -4.43
N LEU A 33 2.30 10.24 -4.12
CA LEU A 33 2.03 11.42 -4.94
C LEU A 33 3.22 11.77 -5.87
N ARG A 34 4.45 11.30 -5.57
CA ARG A 34 5.64 11.56 -6.38
C ARG A 34 5.65 10.63 -7.59
N GLN A 35 5.17 11.14 -8.71
CA GLN A 35 5.09 10.43 -9.98
C GLN A 35 6.31 10.72 -10.86
N GLU A 36 6.68 9.73 -11.68
CA GLU A 36 7.64 9.92 -12.77
C GLU A 36 7.20 11.08 -13.67
N CYS A 37 8.16 11.93 -14.07
CA CYS A 37 7.97 13.18 -14.82
C CYS A 37 7.54 14.40 -13.97
N GLY A 38 7.92 14.44 -12.70
CA GLY A 38 7.76 15.62 -11.86
C GLY A 38 8.87 16.66 -12.06
N PRO A 39 8.72 17.90 -11.58
CA PRO A 39 9.84 18.82 -11.44
C PRO A 39 10.92 18.23 -10.52
N ARG A 40 12.20 18.50 -10.82
CA ARG A 40 13.38 18.03 -10.06
C ARG A 40 13.59 16.51 -10.07
N GLU A 41 13.36 15.89 -11.23
CA GLU A 41 13.61 14.47 -11.44
C GLU A 41 15.07 14.07 -11.18
N ASP A 42 16.00 15.01 -11.32
CA ASP A 42 17.42 14.86 -10.98
C ASP A 42 17.67 14.51 -9.50
N LEU A 43 16.78 14.91 -8.60
CA LEU A 43 16.87 14.60 -7.16
C LEU A 43 16.21 13.27 -6.79
N ARG A 44 15.37 12.70 -7.68
CA ARG A 44 14.52 11.55 -7.37
C ARG A 44 15.32 10.35 -6.87
N ALA A 45 16.43 10.02 -7.54
CA ALA A 45 17.24 8.85 -7.18
C ALA A 45 17.80 8.96 -5.75
N GLU A 46 18.32 10.14 -5.37
CA GLU A 46 18.88 10.37 -4.04
C GLU A 46 17.80 10.47 -2.96
N GLU A 47 16.66 11.11 -3.25
CA GLU A 47 15.52 11.14 -2.32
C GLU A 47 14.96 9.73 -2.10
N TRP A 48 14.74 8.96 -3.17
CA TRP A 48 14.16 7.62 -3.09
C TRP A 48 15.06 6.63 -2.36
N LYS A 49 16.37 6.84 -2.37
CA LYS A 49 17.34 6.04 -1.63
C LYS A 49 16.99 5.90 -0.15
N LEU A 50 16.42 6.96 0.44
CA LEU A 50 16.03 7.03 1.84
C LEU A 50 14.50 7.06 1.99
N ASP A 51 13.84 8.01 1.33
CA ASP A 51 12.45 8.37 1.63
C ASP A 51 11.48 7.21 1.42
N ARG A 52 11.63 6.45 0.32
CA ARG A 52 10.72 5.34 -0.03
C ARG A 52 10.61 4.28 1.05
N LEU A 53 11.69 4.10 1.80
CA LEU A 53 11.74 3.08 2.82
C LEU A 53 11.54 3.67 4.21
N THR A 54 12.11 4.84 4.51
CA THR A 54 11.94 5.50 5.82
C THR A 54 10.47 5.78 6.12
N ILE A 55 9.65 6.00 5.09
CA ILE A 55 8.22 6.24 5.26
C ILE A 55 7.46 5.11 5.93
N GLY A 56 7.93 3.87 5.83
CA GLY A 56 7.30 2.77 6.54
C GLY A 56 7.34 2.92 8.05
N HIS A 57 8.26 3.71 8.61
CA HIS A 57 8.26 4.00 10.04
C HIS A 57 7.03 4.80 10.44
N VAL A 58 6.55 5.70 9.57
CA VAL A 58 5.31 6.45 9.81
C VAL A 58 4.15 5.46 9.89
N TYR A 59 4.02 4.54 8.93
CA TYR A 59 2.97 3.53 8.92
C TYR A 59 3.06 2.54 10.09
N ARG A 60 4.28 2.08 10.42
CA ARG A 60 4.53 1.20 11.58
C ARG A 60 4.11 1.84 12.91
N MET A 61 4.32 3.16 13.05
CA MET A 61 3.99 3.89 14.27
C MET A 61 2.56 4.42 14.28
N ALA A 62 1.90 4.49 13.12
CA ALA A 62 0.52 4.92 13.02
C ALA A 62 -0.42 3.96 13.78
N THR A 63 -1.33 4.55 14.55
CA THR A 63 -2.45 3.82 15.16
C THR A 63 -3.42 3.37 14.08
N GLU A 64 -3.71 4.26 13.13
CA GLU A 64 -4.66 4.05 12.05
C GLU A 64 -4.04 4.47 10.71
N VAL A 65 -4.26 3.65 9.69
CA VAL A 65 -3.87 3.94 8.32
C VAL A 65 -5.14 3.97 7.47
N VAL A 66 -5.45 5.14 6.92
CA VAL A 66 -6.65 5.37 6.11
C VAL A 66 -6.29 5.20 4.63
N CYS A 67 -6.87 4.21 3.97
CA CYS A 67 -6.50 3.80 2.61
C CYS A 67 -7.63 4.05 1.60
N TYR A 68 -7.33 4.81 0.56
CA TYR A 68 -8.20 4.99 -0.61
C TYR A 68 -7.83 3.99 -1.72
N PHE A 69 -8.45 2.82 -1.73
CA PHE A 69 -8.13 1.75 -2.70
C PHE A 69 -8.42 2.13 -4.16
N SER A 70 -9.44 2.96 -4.40
CA SER A 70 -9.83 3.41 -5.75
C SER A 70 -9.14 4.74 -6.16
N GLY A 71 -8.18 5.21 -5.36
CA GLY A 71 -7.44 6.46 -5.56
C GLY A 71 -7.83 7.56 -4.56
N LEU A 72 -6.87 8.40 -4.20
CA LEU A 72 -7.01 9.40 -3.13
C LEU A 72 -8.26 10.29 -3.29
N GLY A 73 -9.10 10.33 -2.26
CA GLY A 73 -10.34 11.12 -2.23
C GLY A 73 -11.47 10.62 -3.12
N ARG A 74 -11.33 9.42 -3.71
CA ARG A 74 -12.39 8.80 -4.52
C ARG A 74 -13.20 7.82 -3.68
N PRO A 75 -14.49 7.65 -4.00
CA PRO A 75 -15.29 6.57 -3.44
C PRO A 75 -14.63 5.21 -3.69
N CYS A 76 -14.67 4.34 -2.69
CA CYS A 76 -14.20 2.96 -2.78
C CYS A 76 -15.21 2.14 -3.58
N ILE A 77 -15.16 2.27 -4.90
CA ILE A 77 -15.96 1.52 -5.87
C ILE A 77 -15.01 0.57 -6.61
N LEU A 78 -15.42 -0.69 -6.74
CA LEU A 78 -14.69 -1.72 -7.49
C LEU A 78 -15.57 -2.26 -8.61
N LYS A 79 -14.97 -2.43 -9.78
CA LYS A 79 -15.57 -3.05 -10.96
C LYS A 79 -14.98 -4.42 -11.20
N GLU A 80 -15.66 -5.21 -12.03
CA GLU A 80 -15.12 -6.47 -12.51
C GLU A 80 -13.74 -6.25 -13.16
N GLY A 81 -12.77 -7.08 -12.79
CA GLY A 81 -11.39 -6.98 -13.25
C GLY A 81 -10.51 -5.96 -12.50
N ASP A 82 -11.07 -5.06 -11.68
CA ASP A 82 -10.26 -4.08 -10.94
C ASP A 82 -9.30 -4.78 -9.97
N LEU A 83 -9.72 -5.90 -9.36
CA LEU A 83 -8.88 -6.70 -8.47
C LEU A 83 -7.71 -7.36 -9.19
N ASP A 84 -7.91 -7.73 -10.45
CA ASP A 84 -6.96 -8.49 -11.27
C ASP A 84 -6.04 -7.57 -12.07
N SER A 85 -6.32 -6.27 -12.08
CA SER A 85 -5.44 -5.26 -12.65
C SER A 85 -4.11 -5.21 -11.90
N ASP A 86 -3.01 -5.07 -12.63
CA ASP A 86 -1.71 -4.76 -12.02
C ASP A 86 -1.69 -3.38 -11.33
N ARG A 87 -2.71 -2.56 -11.60
CA ARG A 87 -2.96 -1.32 -10.86
C ARG A 87 -3.77 -1.51 -9.57
N SER A 88 -4.31 -2.70 -9.32
CA SER A 88 -5.00 -3.03 -8.08
C SER A 88 -4.09 -2.87 -6.87
N TRP A 89 -4.59 -2.28 -5.78
CA TRP A 89 -3.87 -2.23 -4.51
C TRP A 89 -3.41 -3.62 -4.06
N PHE A 90 -4.29 -4.61 -4.16
CA PHE A 90 -4.06 -5.98 -3.68
C PHE A 90 -3.00 -6.73 -4.50
N ARG A 91 -2.69 -6.25 -5.71
CA ARG A 91 -1.69 -6.86 -6.58
C ARG A 91 -0.36 -6.14 -6.56
N ARG A 92 -0.28 -4.88 -6.13
CA ARG A 92 0.99 -4.14 -6.20
C ARG A 92 1.95 -4.52 -5.07
N ALA A 93 3.20 -4.67 -5.45
CA ALA A 93 4.36 -4.67 -4.57
C ALA A 93 4.71 -3.21 -4.29
N TRP A 94 3.89 -2.54 -3.49
CA TRP A 94 4.25 -1.23 -2.95
C TRP A 94 4.13 -1.20 -1.44
N THR A 95 4.91 -0.26 -0.93
CA THR A 95 5.61 -0.26 0.34
C THR A 95 4.71 0.21 1.46
N LEU A 96 4.55 -0.63 2.48
CA LEU A 96 4.44 -0.20 3.87
C LEU A 96 3.07 0.31 4.34
N GLN A 97 2.16 0.63 3.44
CA GLN A 97 0.81 1.04 3.84
C GLN A 97 -0.07 -0.13 4.31
N ASP A 98 0.31 -1.35 3.95
CA ASP A 98 -0.27 -2.57 4.51
C ASP A 98 0.32 -2.90 5.89
N VAL A 99 1.34 -2.15 6.36
CA VAL A 99 1.98 -2.37 7.66
C VAL A 99 1.54 -1.30 8.66
N GLY A 100 0.49 -1.59 9.42
CA GLY A 100 -0.09 -0.68 10.40
C GLY A 100 -0.98 -1.46 11.37
N LYS A 101 -1.30 -0.88 12.53
CA LYS A 101 -2.11 -1.57 13.54
C LYS A 101 -3.57 -1.71 13.12
N THR A 102 -4.13 -0.65 12.56
CA THR A 102 -5.54 -0.62 12.13
C THR A 102 -5.63 0.02 10.76
N LYS A 103 -6.29 -0.66 9.83
CA LYS A 103 -6.54 -0.17 8.48
C LYS A 103 -8.00 0.26 8.34
N ILE A 104 -8.21 1.50 7.91
CA ILE A 104 -9.53 2.07 7.65
C ILE A 104 -9.68 2.22 6.14
N ILE A 105 -10.84 1.82 5.62
CA ILE A 105 -11.17 1.99 4.20
C ILE A 105 -11.79 3.36 4.02
N ALA A 106 -11.15 4.18 3.19
CA ALA A 106 -11.59 5.53 2.89
C ALA A 106 -12.45 5.56 1.63
N GLY A 107 -13.27 6.59 1.50
CA GLY A 107 -14.28 6.69 0.45
C GLY A 107 -15.36 5.62 0.59
N ASP A 108 -15.57 5.09 1.80
CA ASP A 108 -16.61 4.10 2.06
C ASP A 108 -18.00 4.75 1.92
N THR A 109 -18.81 4.17 1.05
CA THR A 109 -20.16 4.66 0.69
C THR A 109 -21.14 3.49 0.66
N SER A 110 -22.44 3.75 0.52
CA SER A 110 -23.45 2.69 0.39
C SER A 110 -23.15 1.71 -0.76
N ASP A 111 -22.45 2.18 -1.79
CA ASP A 111 -22.10 1.41 -2.98
C ASP A 111 -20.73 0.73 -2.86
N SER A 112 -20.04 0.90 -1.73
CA SER A 112 -18.73 0.32 -1.50
C SER A 112 -18.83 -1.18 -1.20
N PRO A 113 -17.78 -1.98 -1.49
CA PRO A 113 -17.79 -3.43 -1.30
C PRO A 113 -18.12 -3.93 0.12
N LEU A 114 -18.02 -3.05 1.12
CA LEU A 114 -18.42 -3.34 2.50
C LEU A 114 -19.95 -3.39 2.70
N HIS A 115 -20.70 -2.63 1.90
CA HIS A 115 -22.15 -2.43 2.07
C HIS A 115 -22.97 -2.86 0.84
N ALA A 116 -22.32 -2.96 -0.33
CA ALA A 116 -22.97 -3.27 -1.58
C ALA A 116 -23.68 -4.62 -1.53
N LYS A 117 -24.97 -4.62 -1.87
CA LYS A 117 -25.71 -5.85 -2.14
C LYS A 117 -25.51 -6.23 -3.60
N PRO A 118 -25.25 -7.51 -3.90
CA PRO A 118 -25.16 -7.95 -5.27
C PRO A 118 -26.50 -7.73 -5.98
N PRO A 119 -26.50 -7.28 -7.25
CA PRO A 119 -27.67 -7.36 -8.10
C PRO A 119 -28.16 -8.81 -8.15
N GLU A 120 -29.48 -9.02 -8.15
CA GLU A 120 -30.03 -10.38 -8.25
C GLU A 120 -29.45 -11.09 -9.49
N GLN A 121 -28.86 -12.28 -9.27
CA GLN A 121 -28.25 -13.16 -10.29
C GLN A 121 -26.89 -12.73 -10.86
N ASP A 122 -26.22 -11.70 -10.32
CA ASP A 122 -24.83 -11.37 -10.70
C ASP A 122 -23.80 -12.11 -9.85
N ARG A 123 -23.58 -13.39 -10.18
CA ARG A 123 -22.61 -14.25 -9.48
C ARG A 123 -21.17 -13.72 -9.55
N ALA A 124 -20.79 -13.08 -10.65
CA ALA A 124 -19.44 -12.54 -10.82
C ALA A 124 -19.18 -11.39 -9.84
N TYR A 125 -20.18 -10.53 -9.65
CA TYR A 125 -20.12 -9.46 -8.66
C TYR A 125 -20.10 -9.99 -7.22
N GLU A 126 -20.91 -11.02 -6.91
CA GLU A 126 -20.87 -11.71 -5.60
C GLU A 126 -19.48 -12.27 -5.28
N GLU A 127 -18.89 -13.01 -6.24
CA GLU A 127 -17.55 -13.57 -6.09
C GLU A 127 -16.50 -12.47 -5.90
N MET A 128 -16.63 -11.35 -6.62
CA MET A 128 -15.75 -10.20 -6.46
C MET A 128 -15.84 -9.60 -5.06
N LEU A 129 -17.04 -9.38 -4.51
CA LEU A 129 -17.23 -8.88 -3.15
C LEU A 129 -16.63 -9.82 -2.10
N LEU A 130 -16.83 -11.13 -2.23
CA LEU A 130 -16.23 -12.13 -1.33
C LEU A 130 -14.70 -12.12 -1.41
N ARG A 131 -14.13 -11.96 -2.61
CA ARG A 131 -12.68 -11.81 -2.79
C ARG A 131 -12.17 -10.56 -2.09
N VAL A 132 -12.87 -9.43 -2.22
CA VAL A 132 -12.51 -8.17 -1.54
C VAL A 132 -12.52 -8.35 -0.03
N GLN A 133 -13.62 -8.86 0.52
CA GLN A 133 -13.74 -9.11 1.96
C GLN A 133 -12.62 -10.02 2.47
N LYS A 134 -12.33 -11.11 1.77
CA LYS A 134 -11.22 -12.02 2.12
C LYS A 134 -9.86 -11.31 2.11
N GLN A 135 -9.59 -10.46 1.12
CA GLN A 135 -8.34 -9.68 1.03
C GLN A 135 -8.23 -8.59 2.11
N LEU A 136 -9.36 -8.00 2.51
CA LEU A 136 -9.41 -7.03 3.59
C LEU A 136 -9.19 -7.70 4.95
N GLU A 137 -9.85 -8.83 5.19
CA GLU A 137 -9.67 -9.61 6.43
C GLU A 137 -8.25 -10.18 6.55
N SER A 138 -7.67 -10.68 5.45
CA SER A 138 -6.26 -11.08 5.46
C SER A 138 -5.32 -9.91 5.77
N SER A 139 -5.71 -8.68 5.43
CA SER A 139 -4.94 -7.47 5.75
C SER A 139 -5.15 -6.98 7.19
N LYS A 140 -6.32 -7.21 7.81
CA LYS A 140 -6.67 -6.74 9.17
C LYS A 140 -6.03 -7.57 10.30
N GLY A 141 -5.81 -8.87 10.08
CA GLY A 141 -5.35 -9.80 11.12
C GLY A 141 -3.85 -9.84 11.38
N MET A 142 -3.04 -9.00 10.72
CA MET A 142 -1.58 -9.15 10.75
C MET A 142 -0.92 -8.27 11.81
N MET A 143 -1.02 -8.66 13.08
CA MET A 143 -0.04 -8.21 14.05
C MET A 143 1.35 -8.75 13.67
N TRP A 144 2.34 -7.87 13.69
CA TRP A 144 3.72 -8.07 13.26
C TRP A 144 4.45 -9.30 13.84
N ASP A 145 3.93 -9.90 14.92
CA ASP A 145 4.59 -10.96 15.67
C ASP A 145 4.29 -12.38 15.16
N GLU A 146 3.33 -12.58 14.25
CA GLU A 146 2.82 -13.93 13.92
C GLU A 146 3.09 -14.42 12.49
N ARG A 147 3.61 -13.58 11.58
CA ARG A 147 3.81 -13.96 10.18
C ARG A 147 5.11 -14.73 9.97
N HIS A 148 4.99 -15.96 9.48
CA HIS A 148 6.14 -16.76 9.07
C HIS A 148 6.83 -16.10 7.86
N VAL A 149 8.17 -16.09 7.83
CA VAL A 149 8.96 -15.49 6.74
C VAL A 149 8.51 -15.99 5.35
N PHE A 150 8.23 -17.29 5.23
CA PHE A 150 7.78 -17.88 3.96
C PHE A 150 6.41 -17.37 3.50
N ASP A 151 5.49 -17.04 4.40
CA ASP A 151 4.18 -16.50 4.01
C ASP A 151 4.34 -15.09 3.43
N VAL A 152 5.20 -14.28 4.07
CA VAL A 152 5.55 -12.94 3.57
C VAL A 152 6.20 -13.02 2.19
N LEU A 153 7.14 -13.94 2.00
CA LEU A 153 7.81 -14.14 0.71
C LEU A 153 6.83 -14.64 -0.37
N ALA A 154 5.96 -15.60 -0.05
CA ALA A 154 4.96 -16.13 -0.96
C ALA A 154 3.95 -15.05 -1.39
N ASP A 155 3.53 -14.19 -0.45
CA ASP A 155 2.67 -13.05 -0.77
C ASP A 155 3.38 -12.06 -1.69
N MET A 156 4.64 -11.70 -1.39
CA MET A 156 5.40 -10.75 -2.21
C MET A 156 5.69 -11.29 -3.62
N GLN A 157 5.90 -12.60 -3.78
CA GLN A 157 6.08 -13.23 -5.09
C GLN A 157 4.90 -13.00 -6.02
N ARG A 158 3.66 -13.09 -5.48
CA ARG A 158 2.42 -12.89 -6.25
C ARG A 158 2.14 -11.43 -6.60
N ARG A 159 2.81 -10.49 -5.94
CA ARG A 159 2.64 -9.05 -6.19
C ARG A 159 3.35 -8.62 -7.48
N VAL A 160 2.96 -7.48 -8.03
CA VAL A 160 3.47 -6.86 -9.26
C VAL A 160 4.20 -5.58 -8.89
N SER A 161 5.43 -5.42 -9.37
CA SER A 161 6.21 -4.20 -9.20
C SER A 161 6.59 -3.60 -10.54
N THR A 162 6.81 -2.28 -10.56
CA THR A 162 7.41 -1.61 -11.71
C THR A 162 8.88 -2.00 -11.84
N GLN A 163 9.62 -1.98 -10.72
CA GLN A 163 11.00 -2.46 -10.66
C GLN A 163 11.07 -3.73 -9.83
N PRO A 164 11.82 -4.77 -10.26
CA PRO A 164 11.97 -5.98 -9.46
C PRO A 164 12.54 -5.72 -8.05
N VAL A 165 13.40 -4.70 -7.90
CA VAL A 165 13.96 -4.26 -6.60
C VAL A 165 12.87 -3.77 -5.63
N ASP A 166 11.75 -3.25 -6.12
CA ASP A 166 10.64 -2.79 -5.26
C ASP A 166 10.06 -3.92 -4.40
N LYS A 167 10.09 -5.16 -4.91
CA LYS A 167 9.65 -6.33 -4.13
C LYS A 167 10.54 -6.57 -2.93
N ILE A 168 11.85 -6.46 -3.11
CA ILE A 168 12.84 -6.64 -2.04
C ILE A 168 12.74 -5.50 -1.04
N ALA A 169 12.70 -4.26 -1.53
CA ALA A 169 12.50 -3.06 -0.73
C ALA A 169 11.22 -3.15 0.13
N GLY A 170 10.11 -3.64 -0.45
CA GLY A 170 8.83 -3.84 0.24
C GLY A 170 8.84 -4.89 1.35
N LEU A 171 9.83 -5.78 1.39
CA LEU A 171 9.97 -6.80 2.44
C LEU A 171 10.59 -6.27 3.73
N ALA A 172 11.29 -5.13 3.69
CA ALA A 172 12.03 -4.60 4.84
C ALA A 172 11.18 -4.51 6.12
N PHE A 173 9.92 -4.09 6.00
CA PHE A 173 9.06 -3.97 7.17
C PHE A 173 8.34 -5.27 7.53
N PRO A 174 7.65 -5.97 6.61
CA PRO A 174 7.06 -7.26 6.91
C PRO A 174 8.05 -8.28 7.52
N LEU A 175 9.33 -8.20 7.17
CA LEU A 175 10.41 -9.05 7.71
C LEU A 175 11.18 -8.43 8.89
N ARG A 176 10.67 -7.33 9.47
CA ARG A 176 11.24 -6.67 10.66
C ARG A 176 12.74 -6.37 10.55
N SER A 177 13.16 -5.87 9.39
CA SER A 177 14.50 -5.30 9.26
C SER A 177 14.72 -4.23 10.34
N ALA A 178 15.84 -4.37 11.05
CA ALA A 178 16.27 -3.49 12.13
C ALA A 178 16.75 -2.13 11.60
N THR A 179 17.35 -2.14 10.41
CA THR A 179 17.83 -0.95 9.72
C THR A 179 17.43 -1.00 8.26
N ILE A 180 16.93 0.10 7.73
CA ILE A 180 16.47 0.14 6.35
C ILE A 180 17.66 0.17 5.39
N PRO A 181 17.82 -0.82 4.49
CA PRO A 181 18.85 -0.79 3.47
C PRO A 181 18.54 0.33 2.46
N ALA A 182 19.58 0.97 1.90
CA ALA A 182 19.40 2.01 0.90
C ALA A 182 18.72 1.44 -0.37
N TYR A 183 17.74 2.17 -0.90
CA TYR A 183 17.07 1.79 -2.15
C TYR A 183 17.87 2.28 -3.37
N TYR A 184 18.08 1.39 -4.34
CA TYR A 184 18.67 1.75 -5.63
C TYR A 184 17.78 1.23 -6.74
N GLU A 185 17.22 2.15 -7.55
CA GLU A 185 16.29 1.80 -8.63
C GLU A 185 16.97 0.93 -9.70
N VAL A 186 18.24 1.21 -9.99
CA VAL A 186 19.09 0.47 -10.92
C VAL A 186 20.19 -0.23 -10.11
N GLY A 187 19.83 -1.33 -9.45
CA GLY A 187 20.74 -2.17 -8.67
C GLY A 187 20.54 -3.65 -8.98
N SER A 188 21.49 -4.50 -8.59
CA SER A 188 21.30 -5.94 -8.71
C SER A 188 20.31 -6.44 -7.65
N LEU A 189 19.48 -7.43 -8.02
CA LEU A 189 18.55 -8.03 -7.07
C LEU A 189 19.27 -8.79 -5.96
N GLU A 190 20.43 -9.38 -6.28
CA GLU A 190 21.26 -10.07 -5.32
C GLU A 190 21.77 -9.10 -4.24
N ASP A 191 22.32 -7.95 -4.64
CA ASP A 191 22.84 -6.95 -3.70
C ASP A 191 21.72 -6.39 -2.83
N ALA A 192 20.55 -6.12 -3.41
CA ALA A 192 19.39 -5.65 -2.67
C ALA A 192 18.90 -6.71 -1.66
N TRP A 193 18.91 -7.98 -2.04
CA TRP A 193 18.51 -9.09 -1.18
C TRP A 193 19.50 -9.30 -0.03
N VAL A 194 20.80 -9.33 -0.32
CA VAL A 194 21.87 -9.43 0.68
C VAL A 194 21.76 -8.28 1.68
N ALA A 195 21.62 -7.05 1.20
CA ALA A 195 21.46 -5.87 2.06
C ALA A 195 20.20 -5.96 2.94
N LEU A 196 19.10 -6.54 2.45
CA LEU A 196 17.93 -6.78 3.27
C LEU A 196 18.21 -7.83 4.36
N VAL A 197 18.75 -8.99 4.00
CA VAL A 197 19.01 -10.10 4.94
C VAL A 197 19.98 -9.68 6.04
N ASP A 198 21.03 -8.93 5.70
CA ASP A 198 22.04 -8.43 6.66
C ASP A 198 21.43 -7.50 7.73
N THR A 199 20.27 -6.91 7.43
CA THR A 199 19.57 -6.00 8.33
C THR A 199 18.40 -6.64 9.07
N MET A 200 18.04 -7.89 8.74
CA MET A 200 16.99 -8.62 9.44
C MET A 200 17.44 -9.00 10.86
N GLY A 201 16.52 -8.92 11.82
CA GLY A 201 16.81 -9.34 13.19
C GLY A 201 17.06 -10.86 13.26
N ALA A 202 17.89 -11.31 14.21
CA ALA A 202 18.29 -12.72 14.41
C ALA A 202 17.15 -13.70 14.80
N LYS A 203 15.88 -13.27 14.70
CA LYS A 203 14.68 -14.08 14.99
C LYS A 203 14.20 -14.90 13.79
N TYR A 204 14.89 -14.83 12.66
CA TYR A 204 14.56 -15.52 11.41
C TYR A 204 15.66 -16.49 11.00
#